data_AF-A0A0F9JHW1-F1
#
_entry.id   AF-A0A0F9JHW1-F1
#
_cell.length_a   1.000
_cell.length_b   1.000
_cell.length_c   1.000
_cell.angle_alpha   90.00
_cell.angle_beta   90.00
_cell.angle_gamma   90.00
#
_symmetry.space_group_name_H-M   'P 1'
#
loop_
_entity.id
_entity.type
_entity.pdbx_description
1 polymer ?
#
loop_
_entity_poly.entity_id
_entity_poly.type
_entity_poly.pdbx_seq_one_letter_code
_entity_poly.pdbx_strand_id
1 'polypeptide(L)'
;MILLDNKEVGKFWDENAENWTKLARLGYDRCRDLINSPAFFKILPDISQLKGLDIGCGEGYNTRIAAKKGAKMTAIDISKVFIKFAKEAEEKEPLGIKYQVASGTEFPFKDNDFDFAIATMSLMDIADNEKALAEAYRVVNFGGFFQFSIIHPCLGEPPSEWIKNEEGKKIGFVVKDYFKRSTGEI
;
A
#
# COMPACT_ATOMS: atom_id res chain seq x y z
N MET A 1 -0.49 -1.23 -24.86
CA MET A 1 -0.44 -2.05 -23.64
C MET A 1 1.00 -2.13 -23.15
N ILE A 2 1.37 -1.27 -22.20
CA ILE A 2 2.55 -1.51 -21.36
C ILE A 2 1.99 -1.57 -19.95
N LEU A 3 1.53 -2.76 -19.53
CA LEU A 3 1.48 -3.04 -18.10
C LEU A 3 2.94 -3.00 -17.67
N LEU A 4 3.33 -1.99 -16.89
CA LEU A 4 4.69 -1.89 -16.38
C LEU A 4 5.05 -3.22 -15.74
N ASP A 5 6.13 -3.84 -16.18
CA ASP A 5 6.55 -5.09 -15.57
C ASP A 5 7.03 -4.83 -14.12
N ASN A 6 7.10 -5.87 -13.29
CA ASN A 6 7.54 -5.72 -11.90
C ASN A 6 8.92 -5.04 -11.78
N LYS A 7 9.82 -5.20 -12.77
CA LYS A 7 11.15 -4.58 -12.73
C LYS A 7 11.05 -3.08 -13.01
N GLU A 8 10.18 -2.67 -13.93
CA GLU A 8 9.94 -1.26 -14.22
C GLU A 8 9.32 -0.55 -13.01
N VAL A 9 8.29 -1.14 -12.39
CA VAL A 9 7.69 -0.62 -11.14
C VAL A 9 8.75 -0.51 -10.04
N GLY A 10 9.56 -1.54 -9.85
CA GLY A 10 10.64 -1.54 -8.85
C GLY A 10 11.66 -0.43 -9.09
N LYS A 11 12.03 -0.19 -10.36
CA LYS A 11 12.95 0.89 -10.74
C LYS A 11 12.36 2.27 -10.41
N PHE A 12 11.09 2.52 -10.76
CA PHE A 12 10.44 3.80 -10.45
C PHE A 12 10.42 4.08 -8.95
N TRP A 13 10.12 3.09 -8.13
CA TRP A 13 10.12 3.26 -6.67
C TRP A 13 11.53 3.41 -6.10
N ASP A 14 12.52 2.65 -6.58
CA ASP A 14 13.91 2.80 -6.15
C ASP A 14 14.46 4.22 -6.43
N GLU A 15 14.14 4.81 -7.59
CA GLU A 15 14.55 6.17 -7.95
C GLU A 15 13.93 7.26 -7.04
N ASN A 16 12.73 7.01 -6.51
CA ASN A 16 11.99 7.96 -5.68
C ASN A 16 12.13 7.72 -4.17
N ALA A 17 12.57 6.53 -3.76
CA ALA A 17 12.50 6.06 -2.38
C ALA A 17 13.26 6.95 -1.38
N GLU A 18 14.43 7.49 -1.74
CA GLU A 18 15.20 8.36 -0.86
C GLU A 18 14.48 9.68 -0.57
N ASN A 19 14.01 10.35 -1.63
CA ASN A 19 13.27 11.61 -1.51
C ASN A 19 11.95 11.40 -0.76
N TRP A 20 11.21 10.34 -1.11
CA TRP A 20 9.97 9.97 -0.43
C TRP A 20 10.21 9.73 1.06
N THR A 21 11.19 8.90 1.41
CA THR A 21 11.54 8.59 2.81
C THR A 21 11.89 9.85 3.60
N LYS A 22 12.70 10.75 3.00
CA LYS A 22 13.09 12.01 3.65
C LYS A 22 11.88 12.90 3.93
N LEU A 23 11.03 13.14 2.93
CA LEU A 23 9.83 13.97 3.09
C LEU A 23 8.84 13.36 4.08
N ALA A 24 8.60 12.06 3.97
CA ALA A 24 7.69 11.32 4.84
C ALA A 24 8.13 11.35 6.31
N ARG A 25 9.44 11.22 6.59
CA ARG A 25 10.00 11.30 7.96
C ARG A 25 10.02 12.73 8.50
N LEU A 26 10.06 13.74 7.63
CA LEU A 26 9.92 15.15 8.00
C LEU A 26 8.44 15.58 8.21
N GLY A 27 7.48 14.65 8.07
CA GLY A 27 6.05 14.92 8.29
C GLY A 27 5.36 15.65 7.13
N TYR A 28 5.94 15.60 5.93
CA TYR A 28 5.31 16.18 4.74
C TYR A 28 4.21 15.30 4.13
N ASP A 29 4.12 14.02 4.52
CA ASP A 29 3.00 13.16 4.16
C ASP A 29 1.80 13.37 5.09
N ARG A 30 1.22 14.58 5.00
CA ARG A 30 0.10 15.01 5.86
C ARG A 30 -1.13 14.13 5.68
N CYS A 31 -1.38 13.65 4.47
CA CYS A 31 -2.52 12.78 4.18
C CYS A 31 -2.37 11.44 4.90
N ARG A 32 -1.18 10.82 4.88
CA ARG A 32 -0.90 9.63 5.68
C ARG A 32 -1.06 9.91 7.17
N ASP A 33 -0.39 10.95 7.66
CA ASP A 33 -0.23 11.19 9.10
C ASP A 33 -1.53 11.63 9.78
N LEU A 34 -2.36 12.42 9.10
CA LEU A 34 -3.56 13.03 9.69
C LEU A 34 -4.87 12.34 9.30
N ILE A 35 -4.89 11.59 8.19
CA ILE A 35 -6.14 11.04 7.63
C ILE A 35 -6.04 9.52 7.47
N ASN A 36 -5.18 9.04 6.57
CA ASN A 36 -5.18 7.64 6.15
C ASN A 36 -4.75 6.70 7.28
N SER A 37 -3.57 6.89 7.89
CA SER A 37 -3.10 6.00 8.95
C SER A 37 -4.02 6.02 10.18
N PRO A 38 -4.45 7.18 10.72
CA PRO A 38 -5.42 7.22 11.81
C PRO A 38 -6.73 6.47 11.50
N ALA A 39 -7.31 6.67 10.31
CA ALA A 39 -8.54 5.99 9.93
C ALA A 39 -8.32 4.48 9.74
N PHE A 40 -7.24 4.09 9.06
CA PHE A 40 -6.88 2.70 8.80
C PHE A 40 -6.73 1.91 10.10
N PHE A 41 -5.98 2.44 11.07
CA PHE A 41 -5.76 1.79 12.36
C PHE A 41 -6.94 1.89 13.32
N LYS A 42 -7.88 2.82 13.09
CA LYS A 42 -9.12 2.93 13.89
C LYS A 42 -10.10 1.80 13.61
N ILE A 43 -10.18 1.35 12.35
CA ILE A 43 -11.09 0.28 11.92
C ILE A 43 -10.43 -1.10 11.92
N LEU A 44 -9.11 -1.16 12.06
CA LEU A 44 -8.35 -2.41 12.11
C LEU A 44 -8.82 -3.26 13.30
N PRO A 45 -9.07 -4.57 13.11
CA PRO A 45 -9.32 -5.51 14.21
C PRO A 45 -8.16 -5.53 15.21
N ASP A 46 -8.38 -6.15 16.38
CA ASP A 46 -7.28 -6.41 17.30
C ASP A 46 -6.26 -7.35 16.63
N ILE A 47 -5.02 -6.89 16.56
CA ILE A 47 -3.88 -7.57 15.94
C ILE A 47 -2.82 -7.95 16.97
N SER A 48 -3.08 -7.75 18.25
CA SER A 48 -2.16 -8.11 19.33
C SER A 48 -1.82 -9.59 19.28
N GLN A 49 -0.52 -9.90 19.32
CA GLN A 49 0.07 -11.24 19.21
C GLN A 49 -0.14 -11.99 17.89
N LEU A 50 -0.93 -11.44 16.96
CA LEU A 50 -1.17 -12.02 15.64
C LEU A 50 0.06 -11.85 14.73
N LYS A 51 0.25 -12.81 13.82
CA LYS A 51 1.27 -12.76 12.78
C LYS A 51 0.75 -12.02 11.54
N GLY A 52 1.36 -10.88 11.22
CA GLY A 52 0.91 -9.99 10.15
C GLY A 52 1.90 -9.87 8.99
N LEU A 53 1.37 -9.69 7.78
CA LEU A 53 2.13 -9.31 6.59
C LEU A 53 1.80 -7.87 6.16
N ASP A 54 2.80 -7.04 5.89
CA ASP A 54 2.64 -5.73 5.27
C ASP A 54 3.12 -5.77 3.80
N ILE A 55 2.22 -5.52 2.85
CA ILE A 55 2.45 -5.64 1.41
C ILE A 55 2.69 -4.24 0.81
N GLY A 56 3.91 -4.02 0.29
CA GLY A 56 4.34 -2.70 -0.18
C GLY A 56 4.57 -1.75 1.00
N CYS A 57 5.41 -2.16 1.94
CA CYS A 57 5.56 -1.48 3.22
C CYS A 57 6.30 -0.13 3.14
N GLY A 58 6.91 0.18 2.00
CA GLY A 58 7.83 1.30 1.85
C GLY A 58 8.93 1.26 2.91
N GLU A 59 9.23 2.41 3.52
CA GLU A 59 10.22 2.50 4.60
C GLU A 59 9.72 1.92 5.95
N GLY A 60 8.53 1.34 6.00
CA GLY A 60 8.01 0.59 7.15
C GLY A 60 7.24 1.42 8.19
N TYR A 61 6.79 2.63 7.85
CA TYR A 61 6.09 3.52 8.79
C TYR A 61 4.86 2.85 9.44
N ASN A 62 3.92 2.37 8.62
CA ASN A 62 2.70 1.73 9.11
C ASN A 62 3.00 0.34 9.71
N THR A 63 3.99 -0.38 9.18
CA THR A 63 4.47 -1.63 9.76
C THR A 63 4.88 -1.46 11.22
N ARG A 64 5.64 -0.40 11.54
CA ARG A 64 6.06 -0.09 12.91
C ARG A 64 4.89 0.27 13.81
N ILE A 65 3.86 0.94 13.30
CA ILE A 65 2.63 1.22 14.08
C ILE A 65 1.91 -0.10 14.41
N ALA A 66 1.77 -1.02 13.45
CA ALA A 66 1.17 -2.33 13.68
C ALA A 66 1.98 -3.15 14.70
N ALA A 67 3.31 -3.15 14.61
CA ALA A 67 4.18 -3.82 15.57
C ALA A 67 4.05 -3.21 16.99
N LYS A 68 3.99 -1.87 17.11
CA LYS A 68 3.74 -1.18 18.39
C LYS A 68 2.36 -1.47 18.99
N LYS A 69 1.41 -1.95 18.19
CA LYS A 69 0.11 -2.48 18.66
C LYS A 69 0.16 -3.94 19.11
N GLY A 70 1.33 -4.59 19.04
CA GLY A 70 1.56 -5.95 19.53
C GLY A 70 1.57 -7.03 18.45
N ALA A 71 1.46 -6.68 17.16
CA ALA A 71 1.53 -7.66 16.07
C ALA A 71 2.96 -8.11 15.77
N LYS A 72 3.12 -9.36 15.34
CA LYS A 72 4.39 -9.94 14.87
C LYS A 72 4.50 -9.73 13.36
N MET A 73 5.15 -8.63 12.97
CA MET A 73 5.13 -8.17 11.57
C MET A 73 6.25 -8.77 10.72
N THR A 74 5.88 -9.21 9.52
CA THR A 74 6.77 -9.34 8.37
C THR A 74 6.32 -8.35 7.31
N ALA A 75 7.25 -7.79 6.54
CA ALA A 75 6.96 -6.72 5.59
C ALA A 75 7.77 -6.90 4.30
N ILE A 76 7.07 -6.69 3.17
CA ILE A 76 7.64 -6.77 1.83
C ILE A 76 7.51 -5.46 1.09
N ASP A 77 8.52 -5.14 0.29
CA ASP A 77 8.46 -4.08 -0.71
C ASP A 77 9.34 -4.46 -1.90
N ILE A 78 8.98 -3.99 -3.09
CA ILE A 78 9.75 -4.24 -4.31
C ILE A 78 11.02 -3.39 -4.36
N SER A 79 11.01 -2.23 -3.69
CA SER A 79 12.15 -1.32 -3.61
C SER A 79 13.18 -1.80 -2.60
N LYS A 80 14.40 -2.01 -3.10
CA LYS A 80 15.56 -2.33 -2.25
C LYS A 80 15.93 -1.15 -1.36
N VAL A 81 15.74 0.06 -1.86
CA VAL A 81 16.06 1.30 -1.15
C VAL A 81 15.11 1.50 0.04
N PHE A 82 13.81 1.28 -0.13
CA PHE A 82 12.85 1.33 0.98
C PHE A 82 13.13 0.27 2.04
N ILE A 83 13.38 -0.98 1.63
CA ILE A 83 13.73 -2.06 2.57
C ILE A 83 15.02 -1.76 3.33
N LYS A 84 16.00 -1.11 2.70
CA LYS A 84 17.21 -0.63 3.39
C LYS A 84 16.84 0.37 4.50
N PHE A 85 16.05 1.40 4.20
CA PHE A 85 15.63 2.39 5.20
C PHE A 85 14.77 1.81 6.33
N ALA A 86 13.95 0.79 6.02
CA ALA A 86 13.14 0.09 6.99
C ALA A 86 14.00 -0.72 7.98
N LYS A 87 15.01 -1.43 7.45
CA LYS A 87 16.01 -2.16 8.27
C LYS A 87 16.85 -1.22 9.12
N GLU A 88 17.31 -0.09 8.58
CA GLU A 88 18.03 0.91 9.36
C GLU A 88 17.18 1.49 10.51
N ALA A 89 15.87 1.62 10.33
CA ALA A 89 14.96 2.05 11.39
C ALA A 89 14.79 0.96 12.46
N GLU A 90 14.66 -0.30 12.05
CA GLU A 90 14.61 -1.47 12.94
C GLU A 90 15.89 -1.64 13.76
N GLU A 91 17.06 -1.39 13.18
CA GLU A 91 18.34 -1.43 13.89
C GLU A 91 18.43 -0.35 14.99
N LYS A 92 17.79 0.82 14.77
CA LYS A 92 17.78 1.93 15.71
C LYS A 92 16.74 1.76 16.82
N GLU A 93 15.56 1.25 16.48
CA GLU A 93 14.47 0.98 17.43
C GLU A 93 13.91 -0.42 17.14
N PRO A 94 14.49 -1.48 17.74
CA PRO A 94 14.07 -2.85 17.45
C PRO A 94 12.64 -3.13 17.93
N LEU A 95 11.81 -3.58 17.00
CA LEU A 95 10.42 -4.02 17.23
C LEU A 95 10.21 -5.50 16.85
N GLY A 96 11.25 -6.16 16.35
CA GLY A 96 11.23 -7.56 15.90
C GLY A 96 10.66 -7.74 14.49
N ILE A 97 10.64 -6.68 13.68
CA ILE A 97 10.01 -6.71 12.34
C ILE A 97 10.95 -7.32 11.31
N LYS A 98 10.44 -8.22 10.47
CA LYS A 98 11.20 -8.83 9.37
C LYS A 98 10.91 -8.12 8.05
N TYR A 99 11.88 -7.36 7.56
CA TYR A 99 11.79 -6.69 6.25
C TYR A 99 12.53 -7.47 5.15
N GLN A 100 11.88 -7.70 4.02
CA GLN A 100 12.49 -8.36 2.87
C GLN A 100 12.06 -7.73 1.54
N VAL A 101 12.93 -7.84 0.54
CA VAL A 101 12.62 -7.39 -0.82
C VAL A 101 11.82 -8.49 -1.52
N ALA A 102 10.61 -8.18 -1.97
CA ALA A 102 9.77 -9.11 -2.74
C ALA A 102 8.75 -8.34 -3.59
N SER A 103 8.28 -8.96 -4.67
CA SER A 103 7.22 -8.39 -5.49
C SER A 103 5.86 -8.48 -4.80
N GLY A 104 5.02 -7.46 -5.01
CA GLY A 104 3.60 -7.49 -4.67
C GLY A 104 2.78 -8.58 -5.38
N THR A 105 3.37 -9.32 -6.31
CA THR A 105 2.70 -10.34 -7.14
C THR A 105 3.27 -11.75 -6.99
N GLU A 106 4.32 -11.91 -6.16
CA GLU A 106 4.99 -13.20 -5.91
C GLU A 106 5.62 -13.17 -4.51
N PHE A 107 4.92 -13.75 -3.53
CA PHE A 107 5.33 -13.72 -2.14
C PHE A 107 6.16 -14.96 -1.79
N PRO A 108 7.34 -14.80 -1.15
CA PRO A 108 8.20 -15.92 -0.77
C PRO A 108 7.73 -16.56 0.55
N PHE A 109 6.43 -16.81 0.67
CA PHE A 109 5.80 -17.40 1.86
C PHE A 109 4.94 -18.59 1.46
N LYS A 110 4.80 -19.53 2.38
CA LYS A 110 3.89 -20.66 2.24
C LYS A 110 2.43 -20.22 2.37
N ASP A 111 1.53 -21.08 1.95
CA ASP A 111 0.09 -20.90 2.13
C ASP A 111 -0.25 -20.86 3.62
N ASN A 112 -1.26 -20.07 4.01
CA ASN A 112 -1.72 -19.98 5.39
C ASN A 112 -0.57 -19.74 6.39
N ASP A 113 0.25 -18.71 6.13
CA ASP A 113 1.39 -18.36 6.98
C ASP A 113 1.12 -17.15 7.88
N PHE A 114 0.07 -16.36 7.61
CA PHE A 114 -0.25 -15.13 8.33
C PHE A 114 -1.70 -15.12 8.83
N ASP A 115 -1.91 -14.57 10.02
CA ASP A 115 -3.26 -14.36 10.57
C ASP A 115 -3.97 -13.18 9.89
N PHE A 116 -3.19 -12.21 9.41
CA PHE A 116 -3.71 -11.10 8.63
C PHE A 116 -2.66 -10.51 7.68
N ALA A 117 -3.14 -9.77 6.68
CA ALA A 117 -2.30 -8.93 5.85
C ALA A 117 -2.83 -7.49 5.82
N ILE A 118 -1.93 -6.53 5.61
CA ILE A 118 -2.25 -5.14 5.35
C ILE A 118 -1.55 -4.65 4.08
N ALA A 119 -2.16 -3.69 3.39
CA ALA A 119 -1.55 -2.97 2.27
C ALA A 119 -1.99 -1.51 2.31
N THR A 120 -1.13 -0.62 2.80
CA THR A 120 -1.49 0.80 2.97
C THR A 120 -0.97 1.63 1.80
N MET A 121 -1.88 2.13 0.96
CA MET A 121 -1.56 2.97 -0.20
C MET A 121 -0.48 2.38 -1.13
N SER A 122 -0.52 1.07 -1.34
CA SER A 122 0.48 0.34 -2.15
C SER A 122 -0.13 -0.47 -3.30
N LEU A 123 -1.35 -1.01 -3.14
CA LEU A 123 -1.99 -1.87 -4.16
C LEU A 123 -2.14 -1.16 -5.51
N MET A 124 -2.49 0.14 -5.53
CA MET A 124 -2.65 0.90 -6.79
C MET A 124 -1.38 0.96 -7.64
N ASP A 125 -0.21 0.76 -7.02
CA ASP A 125 1.10 0.82 -7.68
C ASP A 125 1.63 -0.58 -8.04
N ILE A 126 0.88 -1.65 -7.72
CA ILE A 126 1.20 -3.02 -8.11
C ILE A 126 0.62 -3.28 -9.50
N ALA A 127 1.48 -3.72 -10.42
CA ALA A 127 1.15 -3.92 -11.83
C ALA A 127 0.00 -4.93 -12.06
N ASP A 128 -0.08 -5.98 -11.25
CA ASP A 128 -1.07 -7.05 -11.36
C ASP A 128 -1.81 -7.23 -10.03
N ASN A 129 -2.85 -6.42 -9.85
CA ASN A 129 -3.70 -6.44 -8.66
C ASN A 129 -4.41 -7.79 -8.45
N GLU A 130 -4.77 -8.51 -9.51
CA GLU A 130 -5.41 -9.82 -9.39
C GLU A 130 -4.45 -10.83 -8.78
N LYS A 131 -3.20 -10.86 -9.24
CA LYS A 131 -2.17 -11.69 -8.62
C LYS A 131 -1.84 -11.27 -7.20
N ALA A 132 -1.75 -9.97 -6.92
CA ALA A 132 -1.50 -9.48 -5.57
C ALA A 132 -2.59 -9.93 -4.59
N LEU A 133 -3.86 -9.84 -5.01
CA LEU A 133 -5.00 -10.33 -4.22
C LEU A 133 -5.00 -11.86 -4.08
N ALA A 134 -4.64 -12.59 -5.13
CA ALA A 134 -4.52 -14.05 -5.09
C ALA A 134 -3.41 -14.49 -4.12
N GLU A 135 -2.26 -13.82 -4.14
CA GLU A 135 -1.15 -14.08 -3.21
C GLU A 135 -1.53 -13.72 -1.77
N ALA A 136 -2.18 -12.57 -1.55
CA ALA A 136 -2.68 -12.19 -0.23
C ALA A 136 -3.69 -13.22 0.30
N TYR A 137 -4.61 -13.68 -0.54
CA TYR A 137 -5.54 -14.75 -0.19
C TYR A 137 -4.82 -16.05 0.15
N ARG A 138 -3.80 -16.44 -0.63
CA ARG A 138 -3.05 -17.68 -0.44
C ARG A 138 -2.30 -17.70 0.90
N VAL A 139 -1.65 -16.60 1.27
CA VAL A 139 -0.77 -16.56 2.46
C VAL A 139 -1.54 -16.27 3.75
N VAL A 140 -2.75 -15.71 3.67
CA VAL A 140 -3.59 -15.44 4.85
C VAL A 140 -4.36 -16.70 5.25
N ASN A 141 -4.36 -17.00 6.55
CA ASN A 141 -5.07 -18.12 7.17
C ASN A 141 -6.57 -18.06 6.90
N PHE A 142 -7.22 -19.23 6.83
CA PHE A 142 -8.68 -19.29 6.88
C PHE A 142 -9.22 -18.63 8.16
N GLY A 143 -10.17 -17.70 8.02
CA GLY A 143 -10.67 -16.88 9.14
C GLY A 143 -9.81 -15.67 9.49
N GLY A 144 -8.66 -15.52 8.83
CA GLY A 144 -7.86 -14.29 8.83
C GLY A 144 -8.49 -13.19 7.97
N PHE A 145 -7.83 -12.03 7.91
CA PHE A 145 -8.32 -10.90 7.14
C PHE A 145 -7.23 -10.19 6.35
N PHE A 146 -7.66 -9.51 5.29
CA PHE A 146 -6.82 -8.60 4.52
C PHE A 146 -7.46 -7.20 4.54
N GLN A 147 -6.73 -6.20 5.05
CA GLN A 147 -7.19 -4.81 5.06
C GLN A 147 -6.27 -3.95 4.21
N PHE A 148 -6.83 -3.14 3.31
CA PHE A 148 -6.04 -2.27 2.45
C PHE A 148 -6.65 -0.88 2.31
N SER A 149 -5.83 0.08 1.91
CA SER A 149 -6.29 1.39 1.45
C SER A 149 -5.66 1.75 0.11
N ILE A 150 -6.46 2.38 -0.74
CA ILE A 150 -6.08 2.88 -2.07
C ILE A 150 -6.67 4.28 -2.27
N ILE A 151 -6.20 4.99 -3.28
CA ILE A 151 -6.87 6.21 -3.75
C ILE A 151 -8.25 5.82 -4.30
N HIS A 152 -9.26 6.60 -3.98
CA HIS A 152 -10.61 6.37 -4.49
C HIS A 152 -10.59 6.42 -6.04
N PRO A 153 -11.14 5.43 -6.77
CA PRO A 153 -11.03 5.37 -8.23
C PRO A 153 -11.59 6.60 -8.96
N CYS A 154 -12.57 7.30 -8.37
CA CYS A 154 -13.08 8.58 -8.88
C CYS A 154 -12.08 9.74 -8.88
N LEU A 155 -10.95 9.61 -8.18
CA LEU A 155 -9.91 10.65 -8.07
C LEU A 155 -8.64 10.31 -8.87
N GLY A 156 -8.69 9.25 -9.70
CA GLY A 156 -7.63 8.86 -10.63
C GLY A 156 -7.88 9.37 -12.05
N GLU A 157 -7.47 8.57 -13.05
CA GLU A 157 -7.54 8.91 -14.48
C GLU A 157 -8.86 8.65 -15.24
N PRO A 158 -10.03 8.26 -14.68
CA PRO A 158 -11.23 8.25 -15.51
C PRO A 158 -11.57 9.68 -15.96
N PRO A 159 -11.96 9.89 -17.23
CA PRO A 159 -12.30 11.21 -17.73
C PRO A 159 -13.37 11.84 -16.83
N SER A 160 -13.06 13.00 -16.24
CA SER A 160 -13.93 13.61 -15.25
C SER A 160 -14.19 15.07 -15.55
N GLU A 161 -15.42 15.51 -15.30
CA GLU A 161 -15.84 16.88 -15.54
C GLU A 161 -16.82 17.38 -14.50
N TRP A 162 -16.73 18.67 -14.22
CA TRP A 162 -17.72 19.36 -13.41
C TRP A 162 -18.90 19.77 -14.31
N ILE A 163 -20.09 19.29 -13.98
CA ILE A 163 -21.33 19.83 -14.54
C ILE A 163 -21.57 21.21 -13.91
N LYS A 164 -21.85 22.20 -14.76
CA LYS A 164 -22.22 23.56 -14.35
C LYS A 164 -23.67 23.85 -14.73
N ASN A 165 -24.38 24.61 -13.91
CA ASN A 165 -25.69 25.15 -14.30
C ASN A 165 -25.53 26.31 -15.31
N GLU A 166 -26.66 26.88 -15.75
CA GLU A 166 -26.68 28.02 -16.70
C GLU A 166 -25.93 29.26 -16.19
N GLU A 167 -25.80 29.41 -14.87
CA GLU A 167 -25.06 30.49 -14.20
C GLU A 167 -23.55 30.17 -14.04
N GLY A 168 -23.08 29.02 -14.53
CA GLY A 168 -21.69 28.58 -14.43
C GLY A 168 -21.30 27.97 -13.06
N LYS A 169 -22.26 27.79 -12.14
CA LYS A 169 -22.02 27.18 -10.82
C LYS A 169 -21.86 25.67 -10.95
N LYS A 170 -20.81 25.12 -10.34
CA LYS A 170 -20.58 23.66 -10.25
C LYS A 170 -21.71 22.99 -9.44
N ILE A 171 -22.46 22.09 -10.07
CA ILE A 171 -23.62 21.40 -9.46
C ILE A 171 -23.43 19.88 -9.37
N GLY A 172 -22.43 19.32 -10.04
CA GLY A 172 -22.13 17.90 -9.98
C GLY A 172 -20.75 17.57 -10.54
N PHE A 173 -20.23 16.41 -10.18
CA PHE A 173 -18.98 15.86 -10.69
C PHE A 173 -19.29 14.51 -11.35
N VAL A 174 -18.97 14.38 -12.63
CA VAL A 174 -19.18 13.15 -13.40
C VAL A 174 -17.85 12.46 -13.59
N VAL A 175 -17.82 11.17 -13.27
CA VAL A 175 -16.72 10.28 -13.58
C VAL A 175 -17.18 9.37 -14.71
N LYS A 176 -16.62 9.55 -15.90
CA LYS A 176 -16.95 8.74 -17.08
C LYS A 176 -16.21 7.42 -17.02
N ASP A 177 -16.80 6.40 -17.63
CA ASP A 177 -16.16 5.09 -17.82
C ASP A 177 -15.65 4.43 -16.53
N TYR A 178 -16.25 4.73 -15.38
CA TYR A 178 -15.81 4.28 -14.05
C TYR A 178 -15.59 2.76 -13.94
N PHE A 179 -16.45 1.96 -14.58
CA PHE A 179 -16.36 0.50 -14.56
C PHE A 179 -15.46 -0.08 -15.67
N LYS A 180 -14.95 0.76 -16.57
CA LYS A 180 -13.99 0.32 -17.58
C LYS A 180 -12.59 0.38 -16.95
N ARG A 181 -11.87 -0.73 -17.05
CA ARG A 181 -10.45 -0.78 -16.70
C ARG A 181 -9.71 0.16 -17.67
N SER A 182 -9.03 1.19 -17.16
CA SER A 182 -8.14 2.00 -17.99
C SER A 182 -7.09 1.08 -18.60
N THR A 183 -6.88 1.20 -19.91
CA THR A 183 -5.85 0.44 -20.65
C THR A 183 -4.45 1.03 -20.48
N GLY A 184 -4.29 2.06 -19.62
CA GLY A 184 -3.04 2.80 -19.46
C GLY A 184 -2.71 3.67 -20.67
N GLU A 185 -3.69 3.99 -21.51
CA GLU A 185 -3.55 5.01 -22.56
C GLU A 185 -3.82 6.38 -21.94
N ILE A 186 -2.77 7.18 -21.81
CA ILE A 186 -2.81 8.60 -21.39
C ILE A 186 -3.06 9.48 -22.61
#